data_AF-A0A7W0FYD0-F1
#
_entry.id   AF-A0A7W0FYD0-F1
#
_cell.length_a   1.000
_cell.length_b   1.000
_cell.length_c   1.000
_cell.angle_alpha   90.00
_cell.angle_beta   90.00
_cell.angle_gamma   90.00
#
_symmetry.space_group_name_H-M   'P 1'
#
loop_
_entity.id
_entity.type
_entity.pdbx_description
1 polymer ?
#
loop_
_entity_poly.entity_id
_entity_poly.type
_entity_poly.pdbx_seq_one_letter_code
_entity_poly.pdbx_strand_id
1 'polypeptide(L)'
;MLLTDDAIVEGGESLTLTLSDAVGASLGARQSIVLQIGDNDAAPPTVNPADVSSFFVRQHYHDFLNREPDAGGLNFWTNGIESCGADQQCRALKRIDTSAAFFLSIEFQETGYLVQRIYKTAYGDAVGQATIGGVLTNIPVPMVRLNEFLPDTQSIGQGIIVGTAGWPERLEANKAAFAREFVSRSRFTAAFPPA
;
A
#
# COMPACT_ATOMS: atom_id res chain seq x y z
N MET A 1 -6.00 -3.35 1.37
CA MET A 1 -5.23 -2.66 2.40
C MET A 1 -4.48 -3.74 3.14
N LEU A 2 -3.16 -3.65 3.21
CA LEU A 2 -2.36 -4.59 3.99
C LEU A 2 -2.42 -4.19 5.46
N LEU A 3 -2.32 -5.19 6.34
CA LEU A 3 -2.30 -4.96 7.77
C LEU A 3 -0.85 -4.64 8.18
N THR A 4 -0.63 -3.43 8.66
CA THR A 4 0.58 -3.07 9.39
C THR A 4 0.49 -3.75 10.73
N ASP A 5 1.49 -4.59 11.01
CA ASP A 5 1.66 -5.15 12.35
C ASP A 5 1.92 -3.98 13.29
N ASP A 6 1.16 -3.87 14.37
CA ASP A 6 1.54 -2.94 15.43
C ASP A 6 2.48 -3.67 16.40
N ALA A 7 2.71 -3.10 17.56
CA ALA A 7 3.53 -3.76 18.57
C ALA A 7 2.82 -3.66 19.92
N ILE A 8 1.49 -3.56 19.90
CA ILE A 8 0.68 -3.28 21.07
C ILE A 8 0.18 -4.63 21.59
N VAL A 9 0.42 -4.88 22.88
CA VAL A 9 -0.16 -6.06 23.54
C VAL A 9 -1.60 -5.73 23.92
N GLU A 10 -2.55 -6.30 23.20
CA GLU A 10 -3.99 -6.08 23.35
C GLU A 10 -4.70 -7.33 23.88
N GLY A 11 -4.07 -8.49 23.76
CA GLY A 11 -4.63 -9.78 24.10
C GLY A 11 -5.58 -10.33 23.02
N GLY A 12 -5.96 -11.59 23.15
CA GLY A 12 -6.80 -12.25 22.14
C GLY A 12 -8.20 -11.64 22.04
N GLU A 13 -8.63 -11.37 20.81
CA GLU A 13 -9.97 -10.89 20.50
C GLU A 13 -10.88 -12.03 20.04
N SER A 14 -12.19 -11.82 20.12
CA SER A 14 -13.16 -12.80 19.65
C SER A 14 -14.24 -12.18 18.78
N LEU A 15 -14.51 -12.83 17.65
CA LEU A 15 -15.57 -12.47 16.71
C LEU A 15 -16.55 -13.64 16.59
N THR A 16 -17.85 -13.36 16.77
CA THR A 16 -18.88 -14.37 16.50
C THR A 16 -19.26 -14.34 15.02
N LEU A 17 -18.96 -15.43 14.32
CA LEU A 17 -19.38 -15.63 12.93
C LEU A 17 -20.69 -16.41 12.93
N THR A 18 -21.75 -15.81 12.39
CA THR A 18 -23.07 -16.46 12.26
C THR A 18 -23.47 -16.50 10.79
N LEU A 19 -23.87 -17.68 10.33
CA LEU A 19 -24.46 -17.88 9.02
C LEU A 19 -25.98 -17.68 9.13
N SER A 20 -26.57 -16.88 8.25
CA SER A 20 -28.02 -16.65 8.14
C SER A 20 -28.49 -16.68 6.68
N ASP A 21 -29.81 -16.67 6.48
CA ASP A 21 -30.45 -16.41 5.18
C ASP A 21 -29.99 -17.31 4.02
N ALA A 22 -29.85 -18.61 4.27
CA ALA A 22 -29.48 -19.56 3.22
C ALA A 22 -30.56 -19.64 2.12
N VAL A 23 -30.14 -19.44 0.87
CA VAL A 23 -30.99 -19.56 -0.33
C VAL A 23 -30.61 -20.84 -1.08
N GLY A 24 -31.58 -21.72 -1.34
CA GLY A 24 -31.37 -22.98 -2.07
C GLY A 24 -30.64 -24.07 -1.28
N ALA A 25 -30.41 -23.88 0.02
CA ALA A 25 -29.80 -24.85 0.93
C ALA A 25 -30.34 -24.68 2.36
N SER A 26 -30.15 -25.69 3.21
CA SER A 26 -30.38 -25.59 4.66
C SER A 26 -29.05 -25.41 5.39
N LEU A 27 -29.01 -24.50 6.36
CA LEU A 27 -27.88 -24.40 7.28
C LEU A 27 -27.84 -25.62 8.19
N GLY A 28 -26.64 -26.18 8.42
CA GLY A 28 -26.44 -27.31 9.32
C GLY A 28 -26.60 -26.94 10.80
N ALA A 29 -26.31 -27.89 11.71
CA ALA A 29 -26.46 -27.67 13.15
C ALA A 29 -25.49 -26.64 13.75
N ARG A 30 -24.33 -26.42 13.12
CA ARG A 30 -23.39 -25.35 13.49
C ARG A 30 -23.62 -24.14 12.60
N GLN A 31 -24.36 -23.17 13.11
CA GLN A 31 -24.68 -21.93 12.41
C GLN A 31 -23.92 -20.73 12.97
N SER A 32 -23.30 -20.89 14.14
CA SER A 32 -22.48 -19.88 14.78
C SER A 32 -21.18 -20.50 15.31
N ILE A 33 -20.07 -19.78 15.18
CA ILE A 33 -18.77 -20.12 15.74
C ILE A 33 -18.09 -18.86 16.27
N VAL A 34 -17.39 -18.99 17.38
CA VAL A 34 -16.50 -17.92 17.86
C VAL A 34 -15.14 -18.10 17.20
N LEU A 35 -14.77 -17.17 16.33
CA LEU A 35 -13.42 -17.01 15.82
C LEU A 35 -12.60 -16.31 16.90
N GLN A 36 -11.48 -16.92 17.28
CA GLN A 36 -10.48 -16.30 18.15
C GLN A 36 -9.40 -15.70 17.26
N ILE A 37 -9.10 -14.43 17.50
CA ILE A 37 -8.02 -13.69 16.86
C ILE A 37 -6.94 -13.57 17.93
N GLY A 38 -5.86 -14.33 17.77
CA GLY A 38 -4.74 -14.28 18.70
C GLY A 38 -3.90 -13.03 18.45
N ASP A 39 -3.54 -12.36 19.54
CA ASP A 39 -2.52 -11.31 19.52
C ASP A 39 -1.16 -11.93 19.21
N ASN A 40 -0.43 -11.33 18.26
CA ASN A 40 0.91 -11.75 17.87
C ASN A 40 2.02 -11.07 18.70
N ASP A 41 1.68 -10.15 19.60
CA ASP A 41 2.59 -9.48 20.51
C ASP A 41 2.52 -10.06 21.92
N ALA A 42 3.62 -10.71 22.33
CA ALA A 42 3.72 -11.30 23.66
C ALA A 42 4.19 -10.31 24.73
N ALA A 43 4.81 -9.20 24.33
CA ALA A 43 5.41 -8.22 25.24
C ALA A 43 5.42 -6.82 24.62
N PRO A 44 5.31 -5.75 25.43
CA PRO A 44 5.43 -4.39 24.95
C PRO A 44 6.78 -4.13 24.28
N PRO A 45 6.83 -3.26 23.25
CA PRO A 45 8.04 -3.04 22.48
C PRO A 45 9.01 -2.19 23.29
N THR A 46 10.30 -2.55 23.24
CA THR A 46 11.37 -1.80 23.92
C THR A 46 11.91 -0.65 23.07
N VAL A 47 11.55 -0.61 21.79
CA VAL A 47 11.94 0.39 20.79
C VAL A 47 10.73 0.74 19.93
N ASN A 48 10.75 1.90 19.27
CA ASN A 48 9.73 2.20 18.27
C ASN A 48 9.88 1.20 17.10
N PRO A 49 8.82 0.48 16.68
CA PRO A 49 8.89 -0.43 15.53
C PRO A 49 9.44 0.23 14.27
N ALA A 50 9.17 1.53 14.06
CA ALA A 50 9.71 2.29 12.94
C ALA A 50 11.25 2.37 12.93
N ASP A 51 11.92 2.15 14.07
CA ASP A 51 13.38 2.11 14.18
C ASP A 51 13.97 0.74 13.82
N VAL A 52 13.14 -0.31 13.78
CA VAL A 52 13.53 -1.66 13.36
C VAL A 52 13.61 -1.71 11.83
N SER A 53 14.76 -2.07 11.26
CA SER A 53 14.99 -2.00 9.81
C SER A 53 14.05 -2.89 8.99
N SER A 54 13.77 -4.11 9.44
CA SER A 54 12.85 -5.01 8.74
C SER A 54 11.42 -4.46 8.72
N PHE A 55 10.96 -3.87 9.83
CA PHE A 55 9.69 -3.19 9.91
C PHE A 55 9.65 -1.98 8.96
N PHE A 56 10.65 -1.10 9.04
CA PHE A 56 10.78 0.06 8.16
C PHE A 56 10.72 -0.32 6.67
N VAL A 57 11.45 -1.37 6.28
CA VAL A 57 11.44 -1.90 4.90
C VAL A 57 10.06 -2.46 4.55
N ARG A 58 9.44 -3.25 5.43
CA ARG A 58 8.08 -3.79 5.18
C ARG A 58 7.07 -2.66 4.96
N GLN A 59 7.14 -1.58 5.74
CA GLN A 59 6.28 -0.41 5.52
C GLN A 59 6.49 0.21 4.13
N HIS A 60 7.72 0.26 3.61
CA HIS A 60 7.97 0.75 2.25
C HIS A 60 7.31 -0.12 1.17
N TYR A 61 7.33 -1.45 1.34
CA TYR A 61 6.60 -2.34 0.46
C TYR A 61 5.09 -2.10 0.51
N HIS A 62 4.54 -1.81 1.69
CA HIS A 62 3.11 -1.53 1.84
C HIS A 62 2.73 -0.17 1.25
N ASP A 63 3.47 0.88 1.60
CA ASP A 63 3.17 2.27 1.25
C ASP A 63 3.37 2.55 -0.24
N PHE A 64 4.47 2.05 -0.82
CA PHE A 64 4.79 2.31 -2.22
C PHE A 64 4.25 1.20 -3.14
N LEU A 65 4.32 -0.06 -2.74
CA LEU A 65 4.07 -1.18 -3.66
C LEU A 65 2.76 -1.92 -3.39
N ASN A 66 2.09 -1.63 -2.27
CA ASN A 66 0.82 -2.25 -1.86
C ASN A 66 0.88 -3.79 -1.90
N ARG A 67 2.03 -4.36 -1.53
CA ARG A 67 2.28 -5.81 -1.43
C ARG A 67 3.19 -6.12 -0.25
N GLU A 68 3.18 -7.38 0.18
CA GLU A 68 4.22 -7.88 1.10
C GLU A 68 5.57 -8.03 0.37
N PRO A 69 6.70 -7.85 1.07
CA PRO A 69 8.00 -8.17 0.51
C PRO A 69 8.13 -9.68 0.29
N ASP A 70 8.82 -10.05 -0.79
CA ASP A 70 9.41 -11.38 -0.88
C ASP A 70 10.63 -11.48 0.06
N ALA A 71 11.00 -12.70 0.44
CA ALA A 71 12.09 -12.93 1.39
C ALA A 71 13.44 -12.37 0.90
N GLY A 72 13.70 -12.40 -0.41
CA GLY A 72 14.93 -11.87 -1.00
C GLY A 72 15.00 -10.35 -0.89
N GLY A 73 13.93 -9.67 -1.28
CA GLY A 73 13.77 -8.23 -1.19
C GLY A 73 13.86 -7.71 0.24
N LEU A 74 13.13 -8.31 1.18
CA LEU A 74 13.19 -7.91 2.60
C LEU A 74 14.61 -8.01 3.14
N ASN A 75 15.30 -9.12 2.88
CA ASN A 75 16.67 -9.36 3.33
C ASN A 75 17.65 -8.36 2.70
N PHE A 76 17.53 -8.10 1.40
CA PHE A 76 18.41 -7.19 0.68
C PHE A 76 18.37 -5.77 1.28
N TRP A 77 17.18 -5.18 1.40
CA TRP A 77 17.02 -3.83 1.92
C TRP A 77 17.36 -3.74 3.41
N THR A 78 16.94 -4.73 4.20
CA THR A 78 17.26 -4.78 5.64
C THR A 78 18.77 -4.84 5.87
N ASN A 79 19.47 -5.76 5.19
CA ASN A 79 20.92 -5.88 5.30
C ASN A 79 21.66 -4.64 4.79
N GLY A 80 21.09 -3.92 3.82
CA GLY A 80 21.59 -2.62 3.37
C GLY A 80 21.70 -1.60 4.51
N ILE A 81 20.68 -1.52 5.37
CA ILE A 81 20.66 -0.65 6.56
C ILE A 81 21.56 -1.24 7.66
N GLU A 82 21.44 -2.54 7.94
CA GLU A 82 22.19 -3.20 9.02
C GLU A 82 23.70 -3.24 8.77
N SER A 83 24.16 -3.10 7.53
CA SER A 83 25.59 -2.99 7.19
C SER A 83 26.32 -1.84 7.89
N CYS A 84 25.58 -0.82 8.36
CA CYS A 84 26.10 0.29 9.14
C CYS A 84 26.40 -0.04 10.61
N GLY A 85 25.95 -1.19 11.13
CA GLY A 85 26.05 -1.51 12.55
C GLY A 85 25.40 -0.43 13.43
N ALA A 86 26.16 0.07 14.41
CA ALA A 86 25.70 1.09 15.38
C ALA A 86 25.86 2.55 14.90
N ASP A 87 26.45 2.79 13.72
CA ASP A 87 26.65 4.14 13.20
C ASP A 87 25.31 4.77 12.77
N GLN A 88 24.81 5.70 13.59
CA GLN A 88 23.53 6.35 13.38
C GLN A 88 23.50 7.24 12.12
N GLN A 89 24.61 7.88 11.77
CA GLN A 89 24.67 8.72 10.58
C GLN A 89 24.62 7.84 9.31
N CYS A 90 25.37 6.74 9.30
CA CYS A 90 25.32 5.76 8.21
C CYS A 90 23.90 5.19 8.06
N ARG A 91 23.26 4.77 9.16
CA ARG A 91 21.89 4.23 9.13
C ARG A 91 20.87 5.23 8.59
N ALA A 92 20.96 6.50 9.00
CA ALA A 92 20.09 7.56 8.50
C ALA A 92 20.22 7.74 6.98
N LEU A 93 21.45 7.74 6.44
CA LEU A 93 21.69 7.81 5.00
C LEU A 93 21.13 6.57 4.28
N LYS A 94 21.35 5.36 4.80
CA LYS A 94 20.79 4.13 4.21
C LYS A 94 19.26 4.10 4.19
N ARG A 95 18.62 4.66 5.20
CA ARG A 95 17.16 4.80 5.23
C ARG A 95 16.67 5.78 4.17
N ILE A 96 17.34 6.93 4.01
CA ILE A 96 17.04 7.89 2.93
C ILE A 96 17.20 7.22 1.56
N ASP A 97 18.31 6.52 1.33
CA ASP A 97 18.57 5.80 0.08
C ASP A 97 17.50 4.75 -0.20
N THR A 98 17.10 3.99 0.82
CA THR A 98 16.04 2.98 0.71
C THR A 98 14.71 3.64 0.34
N SER A 99 14.29 4.69 1.05
CA SER A 99 13.06 5.43 0.73
C SER A 99 13.08 5.98 -0.69
N ALA A 100 14.19 6.58 -1.11
CA ALA A 100 14.37 7.09 -2.46
C ALA A 100 14.28 5.98 -3.50
N ALA A 101 14.87 4.80 -3.24
CA ALA A 101 14.83 3.67 -4.15
C ALA A 101 13.42 3.14 -4.37
N PHE A 102 12.59 3.03 -3.32
CA PHE A 102 11.18 2.65 -3.47
C PHE A 102 10.38 3.69 -4.25
N PHE A 103 10.53 4.97 -3.89
CA PHE A 103 9.84 6.06 -4.57
C PHE A 103 10.22 6.20 -6.05
N LEU A 104 11.49 5.96 -6.40
CA LEU A 104 11.96 6.05 -7.79
C LEU A 104 11.86 4.73 -8.54
N SER A 105 11.45 3.64 -7.87
CA SER A 105 11.34 2.32 -8.50
C SER A 105 10.34 2.34 -9.65
N ILE A 106 10.63 1.57 -10.70
CA ILE A 106 9.68 1.38 -11.81
C ILE A 106 8.33 0.85 -11.30
N GLU A 107 8.35 0.00 -10.28
CA GLU A 107 7.13 -0.59 -9.72
C GLU A 107 6.21 0.50 -9.17
N PHE A 108 6.70 1.45 -8.37
CA PHE A 108 5.88 2.58 -7.91
C PHE A 108 5.59 3.61 -9.02
N GLN A 109 6.58 3.93 -9.85
CA GLN A 109 6.45 4.93 -10.91
C GLN A 109 5.37 4.57 -11.94
N GLU A 110 5.22 3.28 -12.24
CA GLU A 110 4.27 2.74 -13.20
C GLU A 110 2.99 2.18 -12.58
N THR A 111 2.85 2.23 -11.25
CA THR A 111 1.61 1.86 -10.53
C THR A 111 1.03 3.08 -9.81
N GLY A 112 1.39 3.32 -8.55
CA GLY A 112 0.82 4.37 -7.72
C GLY A 112 1.04 5.77 -8.30
N TYR A 113 2.27 6.08 -8.76
CA TYR A 113 2.51 7.39 -9.36
C TYR A 113 1.81 7.56 -10.72
N LEU A 114 1.60 6.48 -11.47
CA LEU A 114 0.79 6.52 -12.69
C LEU A 114 -0.68 6.84 -12.38
N VAL A 115 -1.27 6.22 -11.35
CA VAL A 115 -2.64 6.55 -10.89
C VAL A 115 -2.73 8.03 -10.53
N GLN A 116 -1.78 8.52 -9.72
CA GLN A 116 -1.72 9.94 -9.35
C GLN A 116 -1.72 10.85 -10.58
N ARG A 117 -0.89 10.53 -11.59
CA ARG A 117 -0.76 11.34 -12.81
C ARG A 117 -2.04 11.31 -13.64
N ILE A 118 -2.68 10.15 -13.77
CA ILE A 118 -3.96 10.01 -14.50
C ILE A 118 -5.05 10.86 -13.87
N TYR A 119 -5.18 10.81 -12.53
CA TYR A 119 -6.14 11.65 -11.81
C TYR A 119 -5.81 13.15 -11.94
N LYS A 120 -4.54 13.53 -11.83
CA LYS A 120 -4.10 14.92 -12.04
C LYS A 120 -4.44 15.40 -13.44
N THR A 121 -4.19 14.59 -14.47
CA THR A 121 -4.48 14.95 -15.86
C THR A 121 -5.99 15.05 -16.12
N ALA A 122 -6.78 14.12 -15.57
CA ALA A 122 -8.22 14.10 -15.79
C ALA A 122 -8.99 15.18 -15.00
N TYR A 123 -8.54 15.50 -13.78
CA TYR A 123 -9.34 16.33 -12.86
C TYR A 123 -8.60 17.56 -12.34
N GLY A 124 -7.32 17.73 -12.67
CA GLY A 124 -6.50 18.83 -12.19
C GLY A 124 -6.12 18.69 -10.71
N ASP A 125 -5.90 19.84 -10.09
CA ASP A 125 -5.47 19.96 -8.70
C ASP A 125 -6.58 20.53 -7.81
N ALA A 126 -6.68 19.99 -6.60
CA ALA A 126 -7.30 20.63 -5.44
C ALA A 126 -6.26 21.42 -4.63
N VAL A 127 -6.74 22.18 -3.65
CA VAL A 127 -5.88 22.85 -2.67
C VAL A 127 -5.70 21.94 -1.45
N GLY A 128 -4.47 21.48 -1.26
CA GLY A 128 -4.02 20.85 -0.01
C GLY A 128 -3.27 21.84 0.86
N GLN A 129 -2.97 21.44 2.10
CA GLN A 129 -2.14 22.23 3.02
C GLN A 129 -0.91 21.41 3.43
N ALA A 130 0.26 22.03 3.38
CA ALA A 130 1.51 21.45 3.87
C ALA A 130 2.25 22.45 4.75
N THR A 131 2.98 21.96 5.74
CA THR A 131 3.84 22.83 6.57
C THR A 131 5.21 22.94 5.91
N ILE A 132 5.55 24.10 5.36
CA ILE A 132 6.84 24.37 4.71
C ILE A 132 7.59 25.39 5.55
N GLY A 133 8.73 24.99 6.12
CA GLY A 133 9.51 25.85 7.03
C GLY A 133 8.73 26.29 8.27
N GLY A 134 7.80 25.48 8.76
CA GLY A 134 6.94 25.81 9.91
C GLY A 134 5.69 26.64 9.56
N VAL A 135 5.48 26.96 8.28
CA VAL A 135 4.33 27.75 7.82
C VAL A 135 3.34 26.87 7.07
N LEU A 136 2.08 26.88 7.51
CA LEU A 136 0.97 26.26 6.77
C LEU A 136 0.81 26.96 5.42
N THR A 137 1.10 26.22 4.35
CA THR A 137 1.13 26.70 2.97
C THR A 137 0.16 25.90 2.13
N ASN A 138 -0.67 26.61 1.35
CA ASN A 138 -1.55 25.98 0.38
C ASN A 138 -0.72 25.48 -0.80
N ILE A 139 -0.92 24.22 -1.17
CA ILE A 139 -0.22 23.58 -2.29
C ILE A 139 -1.22 22.92 -3.26
N PRO A 140 -0.92 22.92 -4.57
CA PRO A 140 -1.72 22.15 -5.52
C PRO A 140 -1.49 20.64 -5.29
N VAL A 141 -2.57 19.90 -5.09
CA VAL A 141 -2.56 18.44 -4.93
C VAL A 141 -3.52 17.80 -5.93
N PRO A 142 -3.15 16.71 -6.61
CA PRO A 142 -4.06 16.01 -7.51
C PRO A 142 -5.40 15.67 -6.86
N MET A 143 -6.50 15.78 -7.61
CA MET A 143 -7.84 15.43 -7.14
C MET A 143 -8.11 13.92 -7.08
N VAL A 144 -7.35 13.20 -6.26
CA VAL A 144 -7.48 11.76 -6.00
C VAL A 144 -7.76 11.50 -4.52
N ARG A 145 -8.76 10.68 -4.21
CA ARG A 145 -9.06 10.25 -2.84
C ARG A 145 -8.35 8.95 -2.51
N LEU A 146 -8.09 8.68 -1.22
CA LEU A 146 -7.44 7.44 -0.81
C LEU A 146 -8.22 6.17 -1.25
N ASN A 147 -9.56 6.22 -1.19
CA ASN A 147 -10.43 5.14 -1.63
C ASN A 147 -10.52 4.98 -3.16
N GLU A 148 -9.93 5.91 -3.92
CA GLU A 148 -9.73 5.79 -5.37
C GLU A 148 -8.29 5.32 -5.65
N PHE A 149 -7.32 5.96 -5.00
CA PHE A 149 -5.90 5.69 -5.19
C PHE A 149 -5.51 4.24 -4.89
N LEU A 150 -5.93 3.70 -3.74
CA LEU A 150 -5.54 2.37 -3.32
C LEU A 150 -6.06 1.26 -4.24
N PRO A 151 -7.36 1.16 -4.56
CA PRO A 151 -7.84 0.09 -5.45
C PRO A 151 -7.28 0.22 -6.87
N ASP A 152 -7.09 1.44 -7.38
CA ASP A 152 -6.53 1.64 -8.72
C ASP A 152 -5.06 1.24 -8.78
N THR A 153 -4.30 1.59 -7.73
CA THR A 153 -2.90 1.16 -7.60
C THR A 153 -2.81 -0.38 -7.53
N GLN A 154 -3.71 -1.03 -6.78
CA GLN A 154 -3.79 -2.50 -6.70
C GLN A 154 -4.15 -3.13 -8.05
N SER A 155 -5.07 -2.51 -8.81
CA SER A 155 -5.43 -2.99 -10.14
C SER A 155 -4.23 -2.99 -11.09
N ILE A 156 -3.38 -1.95 -11.04
CA ILE A 156 -2.19 -1.89 -11.90
C ILE A 156 -1.08 -2.83 -11.37
N GLY A 157 -0.86 -2.85 -10.06
CA GLY A 157 0.18 -3.66 -9.41
C GLY A 157 -0.13 -5.16 -9.29
N GLN A 158 -1.33 -5.60 -9.69
CA GLN A 158 -1.76 -6.99 -9.51
C GLN A 158 -0.82 -7.98 -10.20
N GLY A 159 -0.15 -8.81 -9.38
CA GLY A 159 0.76 -9.85 -9.86
C GLY A 159 2.09 -9.31 -10.42
N ILE A 160 2.43 -8.06 -10.12
CA ILE A 160 3.70 -7.47 -10.53
C ILE A 160 4.77 -7.72 -9.47
N ILE A 161 5.84 -8.40 -9.88
CA ILE A 161 7.11 -8.46 -9.16
C ILE A 161 8.20 -8.21 -10.20
N VAL A 162 8.83 -7.04 -10.13
CA VAL A 162 9.87 -6.64 -11.10
C VAL A 162 11.03 -7.63 -11.08
N GLY A 163 11.46 -8.05 -12.28
CA GLY A 163 12.53 -9.02 -12.47
C GLY A 163 12.06 -10.47 -12.65
N THR A 164 10.78 -10.78 -12.44
CA THR A 164 10.22 -12.13 -12.66
C THR A 164 9.76 -12.36 -14.10
N ALA A 165 9.74 -13.61 -14.59
CA ALA A 165 9.37 -13.86 -15.99
C ALA A 165 7.97 -13.30 -16.33
N GLY A 166 7.87 -12.51 -17.40
CA GLY A 166 6.60 -11.95 -17.90
C GLY A 166 6.08 -10.71 -17.14
N TRP A 167 6.86 -10.16 -16.20
CA TRP A 167 6.45 -8.97 -15.44
C TRP A 167 6.15 -7.73 -16.31
N PRO A 168 6.94 -7.40 -17.38
CA PRO A 168 6.67 -6.21 -18.19
C PRO A 168 5.36 -6.33 -18.96
N GLU A 169 5.10 -7.48 -19.58
CA GLU A 169 3.87 -7.71 -20.35
C GLU A 169 2.63 -7.66 -19.46
N ARG A 170 2.72 -8.22 -18.24
CA ARG A 170 1.65 -8.12 -17.24
C ARG A 170 1.40 -6.67 -16.84
N LEU A 171 2.45 -5.89 -16.57
CA LEU A 171 2.33 -4.48 -16.18
C LEU A 171 1.62 -3.67 -17.27
N GLU A 172 2.02 -3.82 -18.53
CA GLU A 172 1.37 -3.14 -19.65
C GLU A 172 -0.09 -3.57 -19.81
N ALA A 173 -0.40 -4.86 -19.67
CA ALA A 173 -1.77 -5.36 -19.72
C ALA A 173 -2.64 -4.76 -18.60
N ASN A 174 -2.12 -4.68 -17.38
CA ASN A 174 -2.82 -4.09 -16.24
C ASN A 174 -3.06 -2.59 -16.45
N LYS A 175 -2.05 -1.84 -16.93
CA LYS A 175 -2.18 -0.41 -17.27
C LYS A 175 -3.25 -0.18 -18.34
N ALA A 176 -3.27 -0.98 -19.41
CA ALA A 176 -4.26 -0.87 -20.47
C ALA A 176 -5.68 -1.25 -20.01
N ALA A 177 -5.82 -2.21 -19.11
CA ALA A 177 -7.09 -2.54 -18.49
C ALA A 177 -7.60 -1.38 -17.62
N PHE A 178 -6.74 -0.86 -16.74
CA PHE A 178 -7.05 0.29 -15.89
C PHE A 178 -7.47 1.51 -16.71
N ALA A 179 -6.68 1.90 -17.73
CA ALA A 179 -6.99 3.08 -18.54
C ALA A 179 -8.35 2.98 -19.24
N ARG A 180 -8.70 1.79 -19.77
CA ARG A 180 -10.02 1.56 -20.40
C ARG A 180 -11.17 1.66 -19.41
N GLU A 181 -10.99 1.08 -18.22
CA GLU A 181 -12.00 1.14 -17.17
C GLU A 181 -12.14 2.58 -16.65
N PHE A 182 -11.04 3.28 -16.37
CA PHE A 182 -11.02 4.66 -15.87
C PHE A 182 -11.83 5.63 -16.75
N VAL A 183 -11.63 5.60 -18.08
CA VAL A 183 -12.36 6.49 -19.00
C VAL A 183 -13.83 6.12 -19.18
N SER A 184 -14.24 4.92 -18.76
CA SER A 184 -15.64 4.48 -18.77
C SER A 184 -16.41 4.86 -17.49
N ARG A 185 -15.70 5.29 -16.43
CA ARG A 185 -16.31 5.66 -15.14
C ARG A 185 -17.23 6.86 -15.29
N SER A 186 -18.33 6.86 -14.55
CA SER A 186 -19.31 7.95 -14.54
C SER A 186 -18.71 9.32 -14.22
N ARG A 187 -17.74 9.39 -13.30
CA ARG A 187 -17.03 10.65 -12.99
C ARG A 187 -16.24 11.18 -14.18
N PHE A 188 -15.61 10.29 -14.96
CA PHE A 188 -14.88 10.69 -16.16
C PHE A 188 -15.83 11.12 -17.27
N THR A 189 -16.85 10.31 -17.58
CA THR A 189 -17.80 10.61 -18.67
C THR A 189 -18.70 11.82 -18.38
N ALA A 190 -18.97 12.12 -17.10
CA ALA A 190 -19.65 13.35 -16.71
C ALA A 190 -18.77 14.60 -16.87
N ALA A 191 -17.46 14.49 -16.62
CA ALA A 191 -16.50 15.58 -16.81
C ALA A 191 -16.14 15.79 -18.30
N PHE A 192 -16.12 14.70 -19.07
CA PHE A 192 -15.77 14.68 -20.50
C PHE A 192 -16.83 13.91 -21.30
N PRO A 193 -18.02 14.50 -21.55
CA PRO A 193 -19.05 13.85 -22.33
C PRO A 193 -18.56 13.55 -23.77
N PRO A 194 -18.96 12.42 -24.37
CA PRO A 194 -18.71 12.17 -25.78
C PRO A 194 -19.38 13.27 -26.63
N ALA A 195 -18.69 13.67 -27.70
CA ALA A 195 -19.16 14.68 -28.65
C ALA A 195 -20.42 14.23 -29.41
#